data_AF-A0A067D3T1-F1
#
_entry.id   AF-A0A067D3T1-F1
#
_cell.length_a   1.000
_cell.length_b   1.000
_cell.length_c   1.000
_cell.angle_alpha   90.00
_cell.angle_beta   90.00
_cell.angle_gamma   90.00
#
_symmetry.space_group_name_H-M   'P 1'
#
loop_
_entity.id
_entity.type
_entity.pdbx_description
1 polymer ?
#
loop_
_entity_poly.entity_id
_entity_poly.type
_entity_poly.pdbx_seq_one_letter_code
_entity_poly.pdbx_strand_id
1 'polypeptide(L)' 'MMSYERYEVEDDHVTVGPWGGQNGARWDDGVFSSVRQVVISYGAGIDSILIEYDKKGSSVWSDKHGGSGGFKTNK' A
#
# COMPACT_ATOMS: atom_id res chain seq x y z
N MET A 1 -26.32 30.44 -20.37
CA MET A 1 -24.96 30.29 -19.79
C MET A 1 -25.15 29.53 -18.48
N MET A 2 -25.09 28.20 -18.54
CA MET A 2 -25.23 27.32 -17.36
C MET A 2 -23.82 26.84 -17.02
N SER A 3 -23.41 27.07 -15.77
CA SER A 3 -22.11 26.70 -15.23
C SER A 3 -22.00 25.18 -15.12
N TYR A 4 -21.03 24.61 -15.83
CA TYR A 4 -20.54 23.26 -15.56
C TYR A 4 -19.57 23.34 -14.39
N GLU A 5 -20.12 23.47 -13.17
CA GLU A 5 -19.29 23.23 -11.99
C GLU A 5 -18.98 21.73 -11.94
N ARG A 6 -17.68 21.44 -11.99
CA ARG A 6 -17.11 20.10 -12.07
C ARG A 6 -17.66 19.23 -10.95
N TYR A 7 -18.24 18.09 -11.31
CA TYR A 7 -18.26 16.95 -10.41
C TYR A 7 -16.82 16.46 -10.27
N GLU A 8 -16.17 16.77 -9.14
CA GLU A 8 -15.03 15.99 -8.70
C GLU A 8 -15.55 14.57 -8.47
N VAL A 9 -15.20 13.66 -9.37
CA VAL A 9 -15.43 12.23 -9.16
C VAL A 9 -14.56 11.88 -7.97
N GLU A 10 -15.17 11.69 -6.79
CA GLU A 10 -14.48 11.08 -5.67
C GLU A 10 -13.89 9.76 -6.17
N ASP A 11 -12.60 9.56 -5.95
CA ASP A 11 -11.81 8.41 -6.40
C ASP A 11 -12.33 7.15 -5.69
N ASP A 12 -13.41 6.57 -6.25
CA ASP A 12 -14.08 5.40 -5.70
C ASP A 12 -13.19 4.18 -5.97
N HIS A 13 -12.39 3.83 -4.96
CA HIS A 13 -11.55 2.65 -4.97
C HIS A 13 -12.23 1.57 -4.14
N VAL A 14 -12.20 0.34 -4.65
CA VAL A 14 -12.75 -0.80 -3.94
C VAL A 14 -11.75 -1.28 -2.88
N THR A 15 -12.17 -1.30 -1.63
CA THR A 15 -11.39 -1.85 -0.51
C THR A 15 -11.91 -3.24 -0.11
N VAL A 16 -10.99 -4.15 0.22
CA VAL A 16 -11.30 -5.52 0.65
C VAL A 16 -10.42 -5.94 1.83
N GLY A 17 -10.93 -6.80 2.70
CA GLY A 17 -10.26 -7.17 3.95
C GLY A 17 -10.52 -6.16 5.08
N PRO A 18 -9.62 -6.06 6.10
CA PRO A 18 -8.39 -6.83 6.27
C PRO A 18 -8.64 -8.30 6.64
N TRP A 19 -7.66 -9.17 6.37
CA TRP A 19 -7.66 -10.57 6.82
C TRP A 19 -6.57 -10.81 7.86
N GLY A 20 -6.90 -11.53 8.93
CA GLY A 20 -5.96 -11.86 10.01
C GLY A 20 -6.50 -11.49 11.39
N GLY A 21 -5.57 -11.36 12.36
CA GLY A 21 -5.89 -10.96 13.72
C GLY A 21 -6.05 -9.44 13.88
N GLN A 22 -6.53 -9.01 15.06
CA GLN A 22 -6.78 -7.60 15.37
C GLN A 22 -5.62 -6.90 16.11
N ASN A 23 -4.49 -7.61 16.28
CA ASN A 23 -3.32 -7.12 17.02
C ASN A 23 -2.34 -6.39 16.09
N GLY A 24 -1.44 -5.60 16.69
CA GLY A 24 -0.40 -4.85 15.97
C GLY A 24 -0.80 -3.42 15.66
N ALA A 25 0.11 -2.69 15.00
CA ALA A 25 -0.16 -1.33 14.53
C ALA A 25 -0.90 -1.36 13.20
N ARG A 26 -2.00 -0.61 13.10
CA ARG A 26 -2.73 -0.42 11.85
C ARG A 26 -1.95 0.50 10.90
N TRP A 27 -2.02 0.23 9.62
CA TRP A 27 -1.45 1.05 8.57
C TRP A 27 -2.34 0.98 7.32
N ASP A 28 -2.33 2.06 6.54
CA ASP A 28 -2.99 2.20 5.25
C ASP A 28 -2.17 3.22 4.47
N ASP A 29 -1.53 2.80 3.37
CA ASP A 29 -0.70 3.70 2.55
C ASP A 29 -1.56 4.61 1.65
N GLY A 30 -2.87 4.35 1.55
CA GLY A 30 -3.80 5.00 0.64
C GLY A 30 -3.76 4.45 -0.78
N VAL A 31 -4.30 5.22 -1.73
CA VAL A 31 -4.46 4.82 -3.14
C VAL A 31 -3.33 5.38 -4.00
N PHE A 32 -2.78 4.51 -4.84
CA PHE A 32 -1.71 4.83 -5.80
C PHE A 32 -2.10 4.41 -7.22
N SER A 33 -1.35 4.91 -8.22
CA SER A 33 -1.62 4.61 -9.63
C SER A 33 -1.34 3.15 -9.96
N SER A 34 -0.29 2.56 -9.39
CA SER A 34 0.00 1.13 -9.45
C SER A 34 1.03 0.71 -8.39
N VAL A 35 1.27 -0.60 -8.27
CA VAL A 35 2.38 -1.17 -7.49
C VAL A 35 3.53 -1.49 -8.44
N ARG A 36 4.74 -1.05 -8.10
CA ARG A 36 5.97 -1.31 -8.89
C ARG A 36 6.74 -2.49 -8.33
N GLN A 37 6.88 -2.56 -7.01
CA GLN A 37 7.61 -3.62 -6.32
C GLN A 37 7.04 -3.86 -4.92
N VAL A 38 7.09 -5.12 -4.46
CA VAL A 38 6.81 -5.49 -3.07
C VAL A 38 8.03 -6.22 -2.51
N VAL A 39 8.51 -5.80 -1.35
CA VAL A 39 9.59 -6.47 -0.60
C VAL A 39 9.00 -7.04 0.67
N ILE A 40 9.15 -8.34 0.86
CA ILE A 40 8.65 -9.05 2.04
C ILE A 40 9.83 -9.59 2.83
N SER A 41 9.87 -9.35 4.14
CA SER A 41 10.75 -10.09 5.05
C SER A 41 9.92 -11.16 5.76
N TYR A 42 10.42 -12.39 5.83
CA TYR A 42 9.65 -13.53 6.37
C TYR A 42 10.51 -14.55 7.14
N GLY A 43 9.84 -15.36 7.96
CA GLY A 43 10.39 -16.50 8.68
C GLY A 43 9.32 -17.59 8.78
N ALA A 44 8.84 -17.88 9.99
CA ALA A 44 7.64 -18.72 10.17
C ALA A 44 6.34 -18.05 9.65
N GLY A 45 6.36 -16.72 9.52
CA GLY A 45 5.32 -15.91 8.90
C GLY A 45 5.93 -14.64 8.30
N ILE A 46 5.09 -13.71 7.82
CA ILE A 46 5.55 -12.40 7.34
C ILE A 46 5.98 -11.56 8.55
N ASP A 47 7.22 -11.06 8.52
CA ASP A 47 7.75 -10.12 9.52
C ASP A 47 7.49 -8.67 9.11
N SER A 48 7.77 -8.33 7.85
CA SER A 48 7.55 -6.97 7.34
C SER A 48 7.27 -6.92 5.84
N ILE A 49 6.58 -5.85 5.44
CA ILE A 49 6.23 -5.51 4.07
C ILE A 49 6.70 -4.09 3.79
N LEU A 50 7.31 -3.87 2.63
CA LEU A 50 7.68 -2.56 2.11
C LEU A 50 7.28 -2.51 0.64
N ILE A 51 6.56 -1.46 0.22
CA ILE A 51 5.98 -1.39 -1.13
C ILE A 51 6.54 -0.16 -1.86
N GLU A 52 6.93 -0.37 -3.10
CA GLU A 52 7.19 0.71 -4.04
C GLU A 52 5.94 0.92 -4.89
N TYR A 53 5.40 2.13 -4.85
CA TYR A 53 4.24 2.52 -5.64
C TYR A 53 4.65 3.40 -6.81
N ASP A 54 3.80 3.40 -7.84
CA ASP A 54 3.76 4.47 -8.82
C ASP A 54 2.74 5.53 -8.39
N LYS A 55 3.19 6.77 -8.32
CA LYS A 55 2.35 7.93 -8.07
C LYS A 55 2.41 8.85 -9.29
N LYS A 56 1.48 8.66 -10.23
CA LYS A 56 1.38 9.45 -11.47
C LYS A 56 2.70 9.46 -12.26
N GLY A 57 3.32 8.30 -12.42
CA GLY A 57 4.59 8.09 -13.12
C GLY A 57 5.84 8.28 -12.25
N SER A 58 5.70 8.68 -10.99
CA SER A 58 6.83 8.83 -10.04
C SER A 58 6.92 7.63 -9.10
N SER A 59 8.13 7.10 -8.89
CA SER A 59 8.38 6.07 -7.88
C SER A 59 8.39 6.67 -6.46
N VAL A 60 7.63 6.06 -5.56
CA VAL A 60 7.59 6.41 -4.13
C VAL A 60 7.59 5.14 -3.28
N TRP A 61 8.43 5.10 -2.24
CA TRP A 61 8.45 3.99 -1.28
C TRP A 61 7.53 4.29 -0.10
N SER A 62 6.82 3.26 0.37
CA SER A 62 6.05 3.29 1.62
C SER A 62 6.96 3.34 2.84
N ASP A 63 6.37 3.55 4.02
CA ASP A 63 7.01 3.14 5.25
C ASP A 63 7.14 1.61 5.29
N LYS A 64 8.12 1.09 6.04
CA LYS A 64 8.23 -0.35 6.26
C LYS A 64 7.22 -0.76 7.34
N HIS A 65 6.28 -1.62 6.97
CA HIS A 65 5.23 -2.11 7.86
C HIS A 65 5.66 -3.43 8.50
N GLY A 66 5.81 -3.45 9.82
CA GLY A 66 6.20 -4.65 10.57
C GLY A 66 7.61 -4.56 11.17
N GLY A 67 8.19 -5.73 11.45
CA GLY A 67 9.40 -5.91 12.23
C GLY A 67 10.71 -5.63 11.49
N SER A 68 11.83 -5.96 12.15
CA SER A 68 13.19 -5.95 11.59
C SER A 68 13.78 -7.35 11.48
N GLY A 69 12.95 -8.39 11.55
CA GLY A 69 13.36 -9.79 11.49
C GLY A 69 13.21 -10.40 10.10
N GLY A 70 13.45 -11.71 10.03
CA GLY A 70 13.23 -12.51 8.84
C GLY A 70 14.26 -12.33 7.71
N PHE A 71 14.05 -13.10 6.65
CA PHE A 71 14.80 -13.05 5.40
C PHE A 71 14.01 -12.27 4.35
N LYS A 72 14.70 -11.44 3.57
CA LYS A 72 14.07 -10.67 2.51
C LYS A 72 13.88 -11.52 1.26
N THR A 73 12.76 -11.31 0.55
CA THR A 73 12.56 -11.85 -0.79
C THR A 73 13.69 -11.40 -1.71
N ASN A 74 14.17 -12.30 -2.57
CA ASN A 74 15.13 -11.94 -3.61
C ASN A 74 14.47 -11.02 -4.65
N LYS A 75 15.29 -10.22 -5.34
CA LYS A 75 14.88 -9.41 -6.49
C LYS A 75 14.76 -10.25 -7.75
#